data_AF-A0A973MK31-F1
#
_entry.id   AF-A0A973MK31-F1
#
_cell.length_a   1.000
_cell.length_b   1.000
_cell.length_c   1.000
_cell.angle_alpha   90.00
_cell.angle_beta   90.00
_cell.angle_gamma   90.00
#
_symmetry.space_group_name_H-M   'P 1'
#
loop_
_entity.id
_entity.type
_entity.pdbx_description
1 polymer ?
#
loop_
_entity_poly.entity_id
_entity_poly.type
_entity_poly.pdbx_seq_one_letter_code
_entity_poly.pdbx_strand_id
1 'polypeptide(L)'
;MRIAVCGGPYGNPYALKAFVDDARARGAERLYCLGDLGGFGAEVDALWPILTEGDITCVAGNYDVAIARGDTDCGCGYRDPKDNEFAQLIYDHTLATTSRDFAAWMGELPTERRELLGDCDVHMVHGSTLALNDFWWESLPEEQHRQRAAASGADVILCTHSGLPWQRWTSDTLTVNVGVLGKPANDGQQGVWYALLDLDAGRASAELVPLSYDWQAQAASMRAAGLPEIFVETIETGWWTTCLEILPPRERARGRYHLYRSTLPTAFRPADDGWGGDEAHTALAQDRPVVPLFGSPYFPSRLWLYTNFHCNLACDYCAVASSPSAAPRTLSADAFRALVDEAVAAGFTELYVTGGEPFLHPDITTLLDYASAQLPTVVMTNAMLLRGRRADGLDTLAGRKLTVQTSLDGATAHTHDLHRGPGSWQRTMDGIRHLIDLGLPPRVALTETRENTGEIPAVAALLAELGLSADHFAVRPLLHRGFADTGVEIGEDSSIPELTVTADGLHWHPAGADLVTSPDMHLAPAGTPLERGKQLVTEHFFAARLTDGSLPRPVHCAI
;
A
#
# COMPACT_ATOMS: atom_id res chain seq x y z
N MET A 1 38.34 -18.13 11.47
CA MET A 1 37.74 -17.99 12.82
C MET A 1 36.23 -17.94 12.66
N ARG A 2 35.47 -18.63 13.51
CA ARG A 2 34.00 -18.63 13.50
C ARG A 2 33.43 -18.04 14.80
N ILE A 3 32.52 -17.07 14.67
CA ILE A 3 31.85 -16.42 15.80
C ILE A 3 30.33 -16.47 15.61
N ALA A 4 29.58 -16.42 16.71
CA ALA A 4 28.13 -16.20 16.67
C ALA A 4 27.75 -14.95 17.45
N VAL A 5 26.79 -14.19 16.92
CA VAL A 5 26.44 -12.85 17.42
C VAL A 5 24.91 -12.72 17.43
N CYS A 6 24.36 -12.40 18.59
CA CYS A 6 22.94 -12.13 18.78
C CYS A 6 22.70 -10.69 19.27
N GLY A 7 21.44 -10.27 19.33
CA GLY A 7 21.03 -8.99 19.90
C GLY A 7 19.65 -9.09 20.53
N GLY A 8 19.22 -8.04 21.23
CA GLY A 8 17.93 -7.93 21.89
C GLY A 8 17.39 -9.22 22.51
N PRO A 9 18.05 -9.84 23.51
CA PRO A 9 17.45 -10.94 24.27
C PRO A 9 16.14 -10.54 24.96
N TYR A 10 15.97 -9.26 25.28
CA TYR A 10 14.74 -8.66 25.81
C TYR A 10 14.01 -9.52 26.87
N GLY A 11 14.70 -10.08 27.86
CA GLY A 11 14.07 -10.94 28.88
C GLY A 11 13.49 -12.27 28.36
N ASN A 12 14.12 -12.87 27.34
CA ASN A 12 13.81 -14.20 26.81
C ASN A 12 14.97 -15.20 27.07
N PRO A 13 15.02 -15.84 28.25
CA PRO A 13 16.07 -16.81 28.58
C PRO A 13 16.00 -18.09 27.73
N TYR A 14 14.81 -18.45 27.23
CA TYR A 14 14.61 -19.63 26.40
C TYR A 14 15.30 -19.51 25.04
N ALA A 15 15.16 -18.35 24.39
CA ALA A 15 15.88 -18.06 23.14
C ALA A 15 17.38 -17.84 23.36
N LEU A 16 17.79 -17.13 24.43
CA LEU A 16 19.20 -16.94 24.73
C LEU A 16 19.92 -18.28 24.97
N LYS A 17 19.29 -19.21 25.68
CA LYS A 17 19.84 -20.55 25.87
C LYS A 17 19.92 -21.34 24.56
N ALA A 18 18.84 -21.34 23.77
CA ALA A 18 18.83 -22.01 22.47
C ALA A 18 19.94 -21.48 21.52
N PHE A 19 20.22 -20.17 21.58
CA PHE A 19 21.31 -19.53 20.84
C PHE A 19 22.68 -20.10 21.27
N VAL A 20 22.95 -20.20 22.57
CA VAL A 20 24.21 -20.79 23.07
C VAL A 20 24.37 -22.23 22.59
N ASP A 21 23.33 -23.04 22.73
CA ASP A 21 23.36 -24.47 22.37
C ASP A 21 23.58 -24.67 20.85
N ASP A 22 22.82 -23.97 19.98
CA ASP A 22 22.96 -24.08 18.52
C ASP A 22 24.27 -23.46 17.99
N ALA A 23 24.67 -22.28 18.49
CA ALA A 23 25.91 -21.63 18.06
C ALA A 23 27.16 -22.46 18.40
N ARG A 24 27.22 -23.03 19.62
CA ARG A 24 28.32 -23.92 20.01
C ARG A 24 28.28 -25.23 19.22
N ALA A 25 27.10 -25.79 18.93
CA ALA A 25 26.96 -26.96 18.05
C ALA A 25 27.43 -26.71 16.61
N ARG A 26 27.28 -25.48 16.09
CA ARG A 26 27.80 -25.03 14.78
C ARG A 26 29.28 -24.64 14.78
N GLY A 27 29.96 -24.79 15.91
CA GLY A 27 31.39 -24.53 16.05
C GLY A 27 31.77 -23.07 16.25
N ALA A 28 30.89 -22.24 16.83
CA ALA A 28 31.24 -20.87 17.20
C ALA A 28 32.28 -20.84 18.35
N GLU A 29 33.47 -20.33 18.04
CA GLU A 29 34.59 -20.19 18.98
C GLU A 29 34.29 -19.15 20.06
N ARG A 30 33.59 -18.07 19.68
CA ARG A 30 33.14 -17.00 20.58
C ARG A 30 31.68 -16.64 20.35
N LEU A 31 31.01 -16.22 21.42
CA LEU A 31 29.64 -15.71 21.42
C LEU A 31 29.64 -14.23 21.80
N TYR A 32 28.84 -13.43 21.09
CA TYR A 32 28.65 -12.00 21.38
C TYR A 32 27.16 -11.66 21.48
N CYS A 33 26.82 -10.68 22.32
CA CYS A 33 25.47 -10.12 22.42
C CYS A 33 25.50 -8.60 22.28
N LEU A 34 24.70 -8.06 21.37
CA LEU A 34 24.68 -6.63 21.01
C LEU A 34 23.70 -5.78 21.85
N GLY A 35 23.32 -6.24 23.04
CA GLY A 35 22.56 -5.46 24.02
C GLY A 35 21.03 -5.49 23.86
N ASP A 36 20.38 -4.68 24.69
CA ASP A 36 18.96 -4.73 25.07
C ASP A 36 18.58 -6.08 25.70
N LEU A 37 19.13 -6.31 26.88
CA LEU A 37 18.90 -7.49 27.70
C LEU A 37 17.49 -7.45 28.34
N GLY A 38 16.94 -6.27 28.61
CA GLY A 38 15.52 -6.07 28.98
C GLY A 38 14.69 -5.43 27.86
N GLY A 39 13.36 -5.37 28.00
CA GLY A 39 12.50 -4.53 27.14
C GLY A 39 11.42 -5.18 26.26
N PHE A 40 11.14 -6.49 26.35
CA PHE A 40 10.01 -7.11 25.62
C PHE A 40 9.33 -8.26 26.39
N GLY A 41 10.13 -9.21 26.85
CA GLY A 41 9.76 -10.31 27.73
C GLY A 41 9.98 -10.00 29.21
N ALA A 42 9.69 -11.00 30.06
CA ALA A 42 9.58 -10.82 31.51
C ALA A 42 10.80 -11.25 32.33
N GLU A 43 11.60 -12.21 31.84
CA GLU A 43 12.62 -12.88 32.65
C GLU A 43 14.02 -12.30 32.41
N VAL A 44 14.19 -11.02 32.77
CA VAL A 44 15.42 -10.25 32.54
C VAL A 44 16.60 -10.81 33.35
N ASP A 45 16.43 -10.96 34.68
CA ASP A 45 17.46 -11.52 35.57
C ASP A 45 17.88 -12.96 35.23
N ALA A 46 17.00 -13.75 34.61
CA ALA A 46 17.30 -15.12 34.18
C ALA A 46 18.35 -15.18 33.05
N LEU A 47 18.57 -14.06 32.34
CA LEU A 47 19.62 -13.95 31.33
C LEU A 47 21.02 -13.94 31.94
N TRP A 48 21.20 -13.31 33.11
CA TRP A 48 22.53 -13.06 33.67
C TRP A 48 23.42 -14.31 33.86
N PRO A 49 22.93 -15.44 34.43
CA PRO A 49 23.72 -16.68 34.47
C PRO A 49 23.98 -17.24 33.07
N ILE A 50 23.04 -17.14 32.12
CA ILE A 50 23.23 -17.65 30.75
C ILE A 50 24.31 -16.86 30.00
N LEU A 51 24.33 -15.53 30.16
CA LEU A 51 25.36 -14.64 29.60
C LEU A 51 26.75 -14.94 30.18
N THR A 52 26.84 -15.13 31.50
CA THR A 52 28.11 -15.27 32.21
C THR A 52 28.68 -16.70 32.19
N GLU A 53 27.85 -17.73 32.35
CA GLU A 53 28.26 -19.14 32.25
C GLU A 53 28.47 -19.57 30.78
N GLY A 54 27.81 -18.93 29.82
CA GLY A 54 27.95 -19.19 28.39
C GLY A 54 29.20 -18.59 27.73
N ASP A 55 29.95 -17.74 28.45
CA ASP A 55 31.07 -16.94 27.96
C ASP A 55 30.66 -16.03 26.78
N ILE A 56 29.62 -15.21 27.00
CA ILE A 56 29.05 -14.31 26.01
C ILE A 56 29.56 -12.88 26.24
N THR A 57 30.27 -12.32 25.26
CA THR A 57 30.79 -10.95 25.33
C THR A 57 29.71 -9.95 24.93
N CYS A 58 29.27 -9.10 25.87
CA CYS A 58 28.18 -8.15 25.66
C CYS A 58 28.64 -6.73 25.30
N VAL A 59 27.77 -6.04 24.55
CA VAL A 59 27.75 -4.58 24.31
C VAL A 59 26.41 -4.07 24.86
N ALA A 60 26.38 -2.86 25.42
CA ALA A 60 25.17 -2.26 25.98
C ALA A 60 24.22 -1.73 24.89
N GLY A 61 22.93 -2.03 25.00
CA GLY A 61 21.84 -1.37 24.28
C GLY A 61 21.28 -0.17 25.04
N ASN A 62 20.23 0.45 24.50
CA ASN A 62 19.62 1.62 25.15
C ASN A 62 18.82 1.25 26.42
N TYR A 63 18.19 0.07 26.47
CA TYR A 63 17.57 -0.43 27.72
C TYR A 63 18.64 -0.64 28.80
N ASP A 64 19.76 -1.27 28.46
CA ASP A 64 20.80 -1.63 29.44
C ASP A 64 21.38 -0.39 30.13
N VAL A 65 21.63 0.67 29.35
CA VAL A 65 22.12 1.97 29.85
C VAL A 65 21.07 2.67 30.73
N ALA A 66 19.79 2.68 30.32
CA ALA A 66 18.71 3.34 31.05
C ALA A 66 18.39 2.64 32.39
N ILE A 67 18.30 1.31 32.38
CA ILE A 67 18.03 0.48 33.56
C ILE A 67 19.17 0.57 34.59
N ALA A 68 20.43 0.58 34.13
CA ALA A 68 21.61 0.77 34.99
C ALA A 68 21.60 2.12 35.73
N ARG A 69 21.10 3.17 35.09
CA ARG A 69 20.99 4.52 35.67
C ARG A 69 19.72 4.73 36.50
N GLY A 70 18.65 4.00 36.18
CA GLY A 70 17.30 4.28 36.66
C GLY A 70 16.70 5.52 35.99
N ASP A 71 16.95 5.68 34.68
CA ASP A 71 16.35 6.75 33.86
C ASP A 71 14.81 6.55 33.73
N THR A 72 14.07 7.55 33.27
CA THR A 72 12.58 7.53 33.25
C THR A 72 11.97 6.79 32.07
N ASP A 73 12.73 6.56 31.01
CA ASP A 73 12.31 5.86 29.80
C ASP A 73 13.50 5.12 29.16
N CYS A 74 13.23 4.26 28.18
CA CYS A 74 14.24 3.44 27.51
C CYS A 74 15.16 4.19 26.52
N GLY A 75 14.92 5.48 26.26
CA GLY A 75 15.60 6.23 25.21
C GLY A 75 15.33 5.75 23.78
N CYS A 76 14.33 4.89 23.55
CA CYS A 76 14.16 4.12 22.31
C CYS A 76 13.92 4.94 21.02
N GLY A 77 13.65 6.25 21.09
CA GLY A 77 13.58 7.12 19.91
C GLY A 77 12.35 6.96 19.00
N TYR A 78 11.31 6.24 19.44
CA TYR A 78 10.05 6.12 18.71
C TYR A 78 9.41 7.48 18.42
N ARG A 79 8.86 7.67 17.21
CA ARG A 79 8.20 8.91 16.80
C ARG A 79 6.68 8.89 16.95
N ASP A 80 6.07 7.70 16.94
CA ASP A 80 4.63 7.54 17.07
C ASP A 80 4.20 7.50 18.56
N PRO A 81 3.12 8.17 18.97
CA PRO A 81 2.67 8.16 20.36
C PRO A 81 2.27 6.77 20.90
N LYS A 82 1.74 5.87 20.05
CA LYS A 82 1.30 4.53 20.45
C LYS A 82 2.49 3.58 20.61
N ASP A 83 3.49 3.68 19.74
CA ASP A 83 4.75 2.94 19.89
C ASP A 83 5.49 3.39 21.17
N ASN A 84 5.48 4.69 21.49
CA ASN A 84 6.00 5.20 22.78
C ASN A 84 5.22 4.68 24.00
N GLU A 85 3.88 4.59 23.92
CA GLU A 85 3.06 4.03 25.02
C GLU A 85 3.45 2.56 25.30
N PHE A 86 3.63 1.75 24.26
CA PHE A 86 4.10 0.37 24.41
C PHE A 86 5.53 0.31 24.97
N ALA A 87 6.43 1.18 24.52
CA ALA A 87 7.80 1.24 25.00
C ALA A 87 7.88 1.59 26.50
N GLN A 88 7.06 2.53 26.97
CA GLN A 88 7.00 2.89 28.39
C GLN A 88 6.46 1.74 29.24
N LEU A 89 5.35 1.10 28.83
CA LEU A 89 4.73 -0.01 29.57
C LEU A 89 5.72 -1.16 29.86
N ILE A 90 6.57 -1.50 28.88
CA ILE A 90 7.55 -2.58 29.04
C ILE A 90 8.86 -2.11 29.68
N TYR A 91 9.22 -0.82 29.56
CA TYR A 91 10.31 -0.23 30.32
C TYR A 91 10.00 -0.18 31.82
N ASP A 92 8.81 0.29 32.21
CA ASP A 92 8.35 0.33 33.60
C ASP A 92 8.37 -1.07 34.23
N HIS A 93 7.94 -2.09 33.48
CA HIS A 93 8.05 -3.49 33.89
C HIS A 93 9.51 -3.92 34.09
N THR A 94 10.36 -3.70 33.07
CA THR A 94 11.79 -4.06 33.10
C THR A 94 12.52 -3.42 34.29
N LEU A 95 12.26 -2.13 34.55
CA LEU A 95 12.86 -1.38 35.66
C LEU A 95 12.36 -1.84 37.04
N ALA A 96 11.15 -2.38 37.11
CA ALA A 96 10.58 -2.93 38.33
C ALA A 96 11.01 -4.38 38.63
N THR A 97 11.34 -5.18 37.61
CA THR A 97 11.68 -6.62 37.77
C THR A 97 13.18 -6.92 37.74
N THR A 98 14.02 -6.06 37.14
CA THR A 98 15.48 -6.26 37.09
C THR A 98 16.14 -6.01 38.46
N SER A 99 17.02 -6.90 38.93
CA SER A 99 17.75 -6.69 40.18
C SER A 99 18.82 -5.59 40.05
N ARG A 100 19.14 -4.95 41.18
CA ARG A 100 20.14 -3.87 41.22
C ARG A 100 21.56 -4.36 40.95
N ASP A 101 21.86 -5.62 41.23
CA ASP A 101 23.17 -6.21 40.96
C ASP A 101 23.35 -6.48 39.46
N PHE A 102 22.31 -7.00 38.77
CA PHE A 102 22.35 -7.16 37.31
C PHE A 102 22.31 -5.81 36.58
N ALA A 103 21.50 -4.84 37.06
CA ALA A 103 21.50 -3.49 36.53
C ALA A 103 22.87 -2.78 36.69
N ALA A 104 23.57 -3.00 37.81
CA ALA A 104 24.93 -2.50 37.99
C ALA A 104 25.91 -3.13 37.00
N TRP A 105 25.84 -4.45 36.78
CA TRP A 105 26.64 -5.16 35.78
C TRP A 105 26.38 -4.65 34.35
N MET A 106 25.12 -4.40 33.99
CA MET A 106 24.77 -3.77 32.70
C MET A 106 25.40 -2.37 32.55
N GLY A 107 25.56 -1.62 33.65
CA GLY A 107 26.23 -0.32 33.68
C GLY A 107 27.75 -0.36 33.47
N GLU A 108 28.38 -1.54 33.53
CA GLU A 108 29.81 -1.73 33.23
C GLU A 108 30.06 -2.10 31.75
N LEU A 109 29.02 -2.40 30.98
CA LEU A 109 29.12 -2.79 29.57
C LEU A 109 29.45 -1.57 28.67
N PRO A 110 30.33 -1.74 27.67
CA PRO A 110 30.60 -0.68 26.69
C PRO A 110 29.46 -0.58 25.67
N THR A 111 29.16 0.64 25.19
CA THR A 111 28.12 0.90 24.17
C THR A 111 28.53 0.56 22.74
N GLU A 112 29.81 0.30 22.52
CA GLU A 112 30.40 -0.18 21.25
C GLU A 112 31.60 -1.08 21.56
N ARG A 113 31.92 -2.02 20.66
CA ARG A 113 33.16 -2.82 20.71
C ARG A 113 33.77 -2.89 19.31
N ARG A 114 35.06 -2.61 19.19
CA ARG A 114 35.84 -2.85 17.98
C ARG A 114 36.94 -3.86 18.26
N GLU A 115 37.04 -4.91 17.46
CA GLU A 115 37.99 -6.01 17.68
C GLU A 115 38.47 -6.62 16.36
N LEU A 116 39.77 -6.89 16.27
CA LEU A 116 40.36 -7.62 15.15
C LEU A 116 40.12 -9.12 15.34
N LEU A 117 39.29 -9.72 14.49
CA LEU A 117 38.87 -11.12 14.60
C LEU A 117 39.26 -11.88 13.33
N GLY A 118 40.21 -12.81 13.48
CA GLY A 118 41.00 -13.28 12.33
C GLY A 118 41.83 -12.12 11.77
N ASP A 119 41.70 -11.88 10.47
CA ASP A 119 42.31 -10.73 9.78
C ASP A 119 41.29 -9.63 9.43
N CYS A 120 40.11 -9.62 10.06
CA CYS A 120 39.02 -8.66 9.78
C CYS A 120 38.81 -7.73 10.99
N ASP A 121 38.71 -6.42 10.74
CA ASP A 121 38.31 -5.42 11.74
C ASP A 121 36.78 -5.41 11.89
N VAL A 122 36.28 -5.79 13.08
CA VAL A 122 34.85 -5.98 13.36
C VAL A 122 34.38 -4.94 14.37
N HIS A 123 33.41 -4.11 13.98
CA HIS A 123 32.77 -3.11 14.84
C HIS A 123 31.34 -3.54 15.23
N MET A 124 31.13 -3.78 16.52
CA MET A 124 29.87 -4.18 17.16
C MET A 124 29.21 -2.97 17.83
N VAL A 125 27.97 -2.68 17.47
CA VAL A 125 27.15 -1.59 18.00
C VAL A 125 25.72 -2.08 18.27
N HIS A 126 24.92 -1.32 19.03
CA HIS A 126 23.50 -1.64 19.22
C HIS A 126 22.66 -1.23 17.99
N GLY A 127 22.27 0.05 17.88
CA GLY A 127 21.51 0.59 16.74
C GLY A 127 22.37 0.83 15.50
N SER A 128 23.20 1.87 15.52
CA SER A 128 24.16 2.12 14.45
C SER A 128 25.44 2.81 14.91
N THR A 129 26.34 2.97 13.96
CA THR A 129 27.61 3.72 14.06
C THR A 129 27.43 5.24 14.17
N LEU A 130 26.20 5.74 14.15
CA LEU A 130 25.86 7.16 14.31
C LEU A 130 25.17 7.46 15.66
N ALA A 131 24.37 6.53 16.20
CA ALA A 131 23.78 6.62 17.53
C ALA A 131 23.33 5.25 18.06
N LEU A 132 23.31 5.13 19.40
CA LEU A 132 22.94 3.91 20.13
C LEU A 132 21.54 3.39 19.77
N ASN A 133 20.58 4.31 19.63
CA ASN A 133 19.15 4.10 19.40
C ASN A 133 18.71 4.44 17.96
N ASP A 134 19.62 4.29 16.99
CA ASP A 134 19.31 4.54 15.58
C ASP A 134 18.80 3.27 14.90
N PHE A 135 17.54 3.31 14.45
CA PHE A 135 16.91 2.21 13.72
C PHE A 135 17.49 2.06 12.31
N TRP A 136 18.54 1.24 12.18
CA TRP A 136 19.16 0.92 10.90
C TRP A 136 18.34 -0.12 10.11
N TRP A 137 17.28 0.34 9.45
CA TRP A 137 16.46 -0.49 8.56
C TRP A 137 17.19 -0.89 7.27
N GLU A 138 16.81 -2.05 6.70
CA GLU A 138 17.37 -2.55 5.43
C GLU A 138 16.94 -1.66 4.24
N SER A 139 15.76 -1.06 4.34
CA SER A 139 15.13 -0.30 3.25
C SER A 139 15.57 1.14 3.11
N LEU A 140 16.42 1.64 4.02
CA LEU A 140 16.95 3.01 3.97
C LEU A 140 17.65 3.24 2.61
N PRO A 141 17.64 4.49 2.10
CA PRO A 141 18.38 4.83 0.88
C PRO A 141 19.85 4.45 1.00
N GLU A 142 20.47 4.01 -0.10
CA GLU A 142 21.87 3.55 -0.12
C GLU A 142 22.86 4.57 0.50
N GLU A 143 22.62 5.87 0.28
CA GLU A 143 23.36 6.97 0.90
C GLU A 143 23.40 6.88 2.43
N GLN A 144 22.28 6.48 3.05
CA GLN A 144 22.15 6.32 4.50
C GLN A 144 22.84 5.05 5.03
N HIS A 145 23.07 4.03 4.19
CA HIS A 145 23.96 2.92 4.51
C HIS A 145 25.43 3.34 4.35
N ARG A 146 25.79 4.03 3.26
CA ARG A 146 27.15 4.53 3.03
C ARG A 146 27.61 5.50 4.12
N GLN A 147 26.73 6.40 4.60
CA GLN A 147 27.02 7.29 5.73
C GLN A 147 27.39 6.53 7.00
N ARG A 148 26.62 5.49 7.36
CA ARG A 148 26.85 4.67 8.56
C ARG A 148 28.08 3.78 8.42
N ALA A 149 28.29 3.15 7.26
CA ALA A 149 29.49 2.36 6.99
C ALA A 149 30.78 3.20 7.08
N ALA A 150 30.77 4.38 6.45
CA ALA A 150 31.90 5.31 6.45
C ALA A 150 32.21 5.90 7.84
N ALA A 151 31.22 6.03 8.73
CA ALA A 151 31.44 6.45 10.12
C ALA A 151 32.22 5.43 10.96
N SER A 152 32.18 4.15 10.59
CA SER A 152 32.99 3.09 11.20
C SER A 152 34.34 2.94 10.51
N GLY A 153 34.35 2.77 9.18
CA GLY A 153 35.57 2.41 8.44
C GLY A 153 36.18 1.08 8.93
N ALA A 154 35.35 0.06 9.15
CA ALA A 154 35.74 -1.31 9.52
C ALA A 154 35.35 -2.28 8.38
N ASP A 155 35.96 -3.46 8.35
CA ASP A 155 35.64 -4.49 7.35
C ASP A 155 34.25 -5.09 7.59
N VAL A 156 33.88 -5.25 8.87
CA VAL A 156 32.58 -5.77 9.29
C VAL A 156 31.93 -4.84 10.31
N ILE A 157 30.63 -4.60 10.16
CA ILE A 157 29.79 -3.90 11.14
C ILE A 157 28.64 -4.82 11.56
N LEU A 158 28.45 -4.96 12.87
CA LEU A 158 27.42 -5.80 13.47
C LEU A 158 26.48 -4.94 14.31
N CYS A 159 25.18 -5.00 14.03
CA CYS A 159 24.14 -4.22 14.72
C CYS A 159 22.88 -5.05 15.01
N THR A 160 21.94 -4.46 15.75
CA THR A 160 20.65 -5.06 16.15
C THR A 160 19.57 -3.95 16.20
N HIS A 161 18.87 -3.75 17.33
CA HIS A 161 17.92 -2.68 17.67
C HIS A 161 16.64 -2.63 16.82
N SER A 162 16.75 -2.57 15.49
CA SER A 162 15.61 -2.59 14.57
C SER A 162 14.92 -3.96 14.45
N GLY A 163 15.31 -4.97 15.24
CA GLY A 163 14.66 -6.27 15.37
C GLY A 163 14.79 -7.22 14.17
N LEU A 164 14.79 -6.69 12.96
CA LEU A 164 14.74 -7.47 11.72
C LEU A 164 16.16 -7.82 11.22
N PRO A 165 16.47 -9.12 11.02
CA PRO A 165 17.78 -9.55 10.54
C PRO A 165 17.97 -9.19 9.05
N TRP A 166 19.14 -8.65 8.69
CA TRP A 166 19.51 -8.36 7.30
C TRP A 166 21.03 -8.25 7.16
N GLN A 167 21.56 -8.41 5.93
CA GLN A 167 22.97 -8.12 5.64
C GLN A 167 23.16 -7.41 4.29
N ARG A 168 24.14 -6.51 4.21
CA ARG A 168 24.46 -5.72 3.01
C ARG A 168 25.95 -5.40 2.95
N TRP A 169 26.55 -5.63 1.78
CA TRP A 169 27.83 -5.03 1.40
C TRP A 169 27.64 -3.57 1.01
N THR A 170 28.47 -2.69 1.57
CA THR A 170 28.43 -1.24 1.34
C THR A 170 29.84 -0.79 0.97
N SER A 171 30.13 -0.74 -0.34
CA SER A 171 31.53 -0.82 -0.83
C SER A 171 32.20 -2.08 -0.25
N ASP A 172 33.40 -1.97 0.32
CA ASP A 172 34.17 -3.10 0.86
C ASP A 172 33.78 -3.50 2.30
N THR A 173 32.82 -2.82 2.94
CA THR A 173 32.33 -3.16 4.29
C THR A 173 31.11 -4.07 4.26
N LEU A 174 31.13 -5.18 5.02
CA LEU A 174 29.96 -6.01 5.31
C LEU A 174 29.21 -5.50 6.54
N THR A 175 27.97 -5.01 6.38
CA THR A 175 27.07 -4.75 7.52
C THR A 175 26.10 -5.91 7.71
N VAL A 176 25.95 -6.38 8.96
CA VAL A 176 24.98 -7.41 9.36
C VAL A 176 24.15 -6.87 10.53
N ASN A 177 22.86 -6.71 10.32
CA ASN A 177 21.91 -6.67 11.42
C ASN A 177 21.57 -8.10 11.81
N VAL A 178 21.90 -8.49 13.05
CA VAL A 178 21.80 -9.87 13.50
C VAL A 178 20.36 -10.28 13.86
N GLY A 179 19.41 -9.35 13.81
CA GLY A 179 18.08 -9.52 14.35
C GLY A 179 18.07 -9.42 15.87
N VAL A 180 17.06 -10.03 16.51
CA VAL A 180 16.89 -10.10 17.96
C VAL A 180 16.41 -11.49 18.42
N LEU A 181 16.72 -11.85 19.67
CA LEU A 181 16.31 -13.12 20.28
C LEU A 181 15.01 -13.03 21.11
N GLY A 182 14.61 -11.83 21.54
CA GLY A 182 13.44 -11.64 22.41
C GLY A 182 12.11 -11.44 21.67
N LYS A 183 12.14 -11.23 20.35
CA LYS A 183 10.97 -10.92 19.52
C LYS A 183 11.12 -11.58 18.13
N PRO A 184 10.17 -12.38 17.63
CA PRO A 184 10.24 -12.96 16.28
C PRO A 184 10.39 -11.90 15.17
N ALA A 185 10.90 -12.28 13.99
CA ALA A 185 11.29 -11.34 12.93
C ALA A 185 10.14 -10.77 12.08
N ASN A 186 8.92 -10.71 12.62
CA ASN A 186 7.71 -10.26 11.92
C ASN A 186 7.47 -11.00 10.59
N ASP A 187 7.75 -12.30 10.57
CA ASP A 187 7.68 -13.22 9.42
C ASP A 187 6.67 -14.38 9.62
N GLY A 188 6.08 -14.46 10.81
CA GLY A 188 5.08 -15.46 11.16
C GLY A 188 5.60 -16.81 11.60
N GLN A 189 6.90 -16.94 11.76
CA GLN A 189 7.47 -18.01 12.55
C GLN A 189 7.59 -17.51 13.99
N GLN A 190 7.37 -18.39 14.97
CA GLN A 190 7.67 -18.07 16.37
C GLN A 190 9.18 -18.10 16.66
N GLY A 191 9.99 -18.48 15.68
CA GLY A 191 11.45 -18.46 15.75
C GLY A 191 12.03 -17.05 15.74
N VAL A 192 13.28 -16.96 16.19
CA VAL A 192 14.06 -15.72 16.30
C VAL A 192 15.38 -15.88 15.55
N TRP A 193 16.23 -14.86 15.53
CA TRP A 193 17.41 -14.85 14.65
C TRP A 193 18.69 -14.40 15.34
N TYR A 194 19.82 -14.91 14.83
CA TYR A 194 21.17 -14.46 15.15
C TYR A 194 22.07 -14.54 13.91
N ALA A 195 23.30 -14.03 13.97
CA ALA A 195 24.28 -14.17 12.89
C ALA A 195 25.44 -15.11 13.28
N LEU A 196 25.76 -16.06 12.40
CA LEU A 196 27.01 -16.84 12.45
C LEU A 196 27.97 -16.26 11.40
N LEU A 197 29.20 -15.91 11.78
CA LEU A 197 30.19 -15.33 10.88
C LEU A 197 31.43 -16.19 10.79
N ASP A 198 31.87 -16.42 9.54
CA ASP A 198 33.20 -16.94 9.21
C ASP A 198 34.10 -15.78 8.75
N LEU A 199 35.26 -15.67 9.41
CA LEU A 199 36.27 -14.63 9.20
C LEU A 199 37.61 -15.32 8.89
N ASP A 200 38.09 -15.20 7.64
CA ASP A 200 39.31 -15.88 7.18
C ASP A 200 40.02 -15.09 6.06
N ALA A 201 41.35 -15.01 6.13
CA ALA A 201 42.23 -14.41 5.12
C ALA A 201 41.77 -13.02 4.57
N GLY A 202 41.34 -12.14 5.47
CA GLY A 202 40.84 -10.79 5.14
C GLY A 202 39.48 -10.79 4.44
N ARG A 203 38.66 -11.84 4.64
CA ARG A 203 37.30 -11.95 4.12
C ARG A 203 36.33 -12.32 5.24
N ALA A 204 35.16 -11.70 5.19
CA ALA A 204 34.04 -12.01 6.08
C ALA A 204 32.85 -12.54 5.29
N SER A 205 32.12 -13.49 5.86
CA SER A 205 30.81 -13.93 5.38
C SER A 205 29.91 -14.26 6.56
N ALA A 206 28.62 -13.90 6.47
CA ALA A 206 27.64 -14.14 7.51
C ALA A 206 26.48 -15.02 7.03
N GLU A 207 26.11 -15.99 7.85
CA GLU A 207 24.84 -16.72 7.80
C GLU A 207 23.89 -16.06 8.82
N LEU A 208 22.72 -15.59 8.38
CA LEU A 208 21.64 -15.23 9.30
C LEU A 208 20.90 -16.54 9.63
N VAL A 209 20.96 -16.93 10.90
CA VAL A 209 20.50 -18.23 11.37
C VAL A 209 19.12 -18.10 12.01
N PRO A 210 18.08 -18.75 11.46
CA PRO A 210 16.80 -18.87 12.14
C PRO A 210 16.91 -19.90 13.29
N LEU A 211 16.42 -19.51 14.46
CA LEU A 211 16.56 -20.24 15.72
C LEU A 211 15.19 -20.59 16.30
N SER A 212 14.94 -21.89 16.46
CA SER A 212 13.81 -22.41 17.22
C SER A 212 14.13 -22.45 18.72
N TYR A 213 13.17 -22.05 19.55
CA TYR A 213 13.25 -22.10 21.01
C TYR A 213 11.87 -22.45 21.61
N ASP A 214 11.80 -22.60 22.93
CA ASP A 214 10.54 -22.82 23.66
C ASP A 214 9.76 -21.49 23.78
N TRP A 215 9.09 -21.12 22.69
CA TRP A 215 8.27 -19.92 22.61
C TRP A 215 6.99 -20.05 23.44
N GLN A 216 6.50 -21.28 23.69
CA GLN A 216 5.38 -21.53 24.59
C GLN A 216 5.74 -21.17 26.03
N ALA A 217 6.94 -21.53 26.49
CA ALA A 217 7.43 -21.14 27.82
C ALA A 217 7.60 -19.61 27.94
N GLN A 218 8.15 -18.94 26.92
CA GLN A 218 8.25 -17.48 26.90
C GLN A 218 6.86 -16.81 26.94
N ALA A 219 5.90 -17.28 26.13
CA ALA A 219 4.53 -16.77 26.14
C ALA A 219 3.83 -17.02 27.50
N ALA A 220 4.14 -18.15 28.17
CA ALA A 220 3.63 -18.46 29.49
C ALA A 220 4.26 -17.60 30.60
N SER A 221 5.56 -17.29 30.54
CA SER A 221 6.21 -16.45 31.55
C SER A 221 5.81 -14.97 31.43
N MET A 222 5.67 -14.46 30.20
CA MET A 222 5.05 -13.15 29.95
C MET A 222 3.60 -13.11 30.48
N ARG A 223 2.83 -14.19 30.25
CA ARG A 223 1.56 -14.55 30.93
C ARG A 223 1.62 -14.33 32.46
N ALA A 224 2.51 -15.07 33.11
CA ALA A 224 2.64 -15.11 34.57
C ALA A 224 3.12 -13.79 35.20
N ALA A 225 3.93 -13.02 34.46
CA ALA A 225 4.43 -11.72 34.86
C ALA A 225 3.41 -10.57 34.69
N GLY A 226 2.24 -10.85 34.10
CA GLY A 226 1.17 -9.88 33.92
C GLY A 226 1.41 -8.88 32.79
N LEU A 227 2.25 -9.21 31.80
CA LEU A 227 2.43 -8.38 30.62
C LEU A 227 1.14 -8.34 29.78
N PRO A 228 0.82 -7.22 29.11
CA PRO A 228 -0.39 -7.11 28.29
C PRO A 228 -0.39 -8.13 27.15
N GLU A 229 -1.51 -8.84 26.95
CA GLU A 229 -1.65 -9.96 26.01
C GLU A 229 -1.14 -9.65 24.60
N ILE A 230 -1.27 -8.41 24.15
CA ILE A 230 -0.74 -7.95 22.86
C ILE A 230 0.77 -8.26 22.69
N PHE A 231 1.62 -8.09 23.71
CA PHE A 231 3.04 -8.46 23.63
C PHE A 231 3.24 -9.98 23.46
N VAL A 232 2.32 -10.78 24.00
CA VAL A 232 2.35 -12.23 23.98
C VAL A 232 1.86 -12.78 22.65
N GLU A 233 0.86 -12.14 22.04
CA GLU A 233 0.43 -12.41 20.67
C GLU A 233 1.59 -12.30 19.67
N THR A 234 2.56 -11.41 19.91
CA THR A 234 3.77 -11.34 19.05
C THR A 234 4.59 -12.63 19.11
N ILE A 235 4.76 -13.23 20.29
CA ILE A 235 5.51 -14.48 20.48
C ILE A 235 4.74 -15.65 19.88
N GLU A 236 3.44 -15.78 20.17
CA GLU A 236 2.65 -16.94 19.75
C GLU A 236 2.31 -16.95 18.26
N THR A 237 2.18 -15.77 17.64
CA THR A 237 1.82 -15.66 16.21
C THR A 237 3.02 -15.52 15.29
N GLY A 238 4.17 -15.02 15.78
CA GLY A 238 5.36 -14.71 14.97
C GLY A 238 5.35 -13.31 14.32
N TRP A 239 4.42 -12.44 14.70
CA TRP A 239 4.17 -11.15 14.03
C TRP A 239 4.06 -10.01 15.01
N TRP A 240 4.58 -8.84 14.64
CA TRP A 240 4.59 -7.70 15.53
C TRP A 240 3.20 -7.12 15.69
N THR A 241 2.74 -7.07 16.94
CA THR A 241 1.48 -6.46 17.39
C THR A 241 1.73 -5.12 18.08
N THR A 242 2.93 -4.93 18.64
CA THR A 242 3.44 -3.70 19.25
C THR A 242 4.68 -3.18 18.52
N CYS A 243 4.87 -1.86 18.54
CA CYS A 243 5.94 -1.15 17.82
C CYS A 243 5.89 -1.42 16.31
N LEU A 244 4.72 -1.17 15.71
CA LEU A 244 4.46 -1.36 14.27
C LEU A 244 4.66 -0.09 13.45
N GLU A 245 4.44 1.09 14.04
CA GLU A 245 4.49 2.35 13.30
C GLU A 245 5.92 2.80 13.01
N ILE A 246 6.89 2.36 13.80
CA ILE A 246 8.32 2.53 13.54
C ILE A 246 8.80 1.82 12.26
N LEU A 247 8.11 0.76 11.81
CA LEU A 247 8.47 0.02 10.61
C LEU A 247 8.28 0.92 9.37
N PRO A 248 9.33 1.20 8.58
CA PRO A 248 9.17 1.90 7.31
C PRO A 248 8.27 1.11 6.36
N PRO A 249 7.62 1.74 5.37
CA PRO A 249 6.62 1.08 4.52
C PRO A 249 7.09 -0.21 3.81
N ARG A 250 8.40 -0.36 3.56
CA ARG A 250 8.97 -1.55 2.92
C ARG A 250 9.08 -2.75 3.87
N GLU A 251 9.55 -2.55 5.10
CA GLU A 251 9.56 -3.54 6.18
C GLU A 251 8.15 -3.85 6.67
N ARG A 252 7.32 -2.82 6.89
CA ARG A 252 5.96 -2.94 7.42
C ARG A 252 5.09 -3.87 6.56
N ALA A 253 5.25 -3.79 5.24
CA ALA A 253 4.56 -4.66 4.31
C ALA A 253 4.99 -6.14 4.40
N ARG A 254 6.02 -6.53 5.16
CA ARG A 254 6.43 -7.94 5.34
C ARG A 254 5.56 -8.70 6.37
N GLY A 255 4.75 -8.02 7.19
CA GLY A 255 3.98 -8.61 8.32
C GLY A 255 2.55 -9.16 8.01
N ARG A 256 1.95 -9.91 8.96
CA ARG A 256 0.71 -10.74 8.84
C ARG A 256 -0.56 -10.10 8.30
N TYR A 257 -0.76 -8.81 8.51
CA TYR A 257 -2.09 -8.19 8.57
C TYR A 257 -2.77 -8.00 7.19
N HIS A 258 -2.79 -9.08 6.40
CA HIS A 258 -2.40 -9.10 4.99
C HIS A 258 -2.59 -10.54 4.37
N LEU A 259 -3.13 -10.71 3.14
CA LEU A 259 -3.61 -11.99 2.48
C LEU A 259 -2.94 -12.37 1.11
N TYR A 260 -3.03 -13.61 0.59
CA TYR A 260 -1.94 -14.11 -0.28
C TYR A 260 -2.14 -14.25 -1.84
N ARG A 261 -1.23 -13.66 -2.67
CA ARG A 261 -1.05 -13.94 -4.12
C ARG A 261 -0.64 -15.40 -4.39
N SER A 262 -0.02 -16.11 -3.44
CA SER A 262 0.16 -17.57 -3.58
C SER A 262 -1.19 -18.31 -3.69
N THR A 263 -2.27 -17.74 -3.16
CA THR A 263 -3.64 -18.27 -3.24
C THR A 263 -4.47 -17.70 -4.41
N LEU A 264 -3.90 -16.88 -5.29
CA LEU A 264 -4.61 -16.38 -6.48
C LEU A 264 -4.72 -17.46 -7.57
N PRO A 265 -5.93 -17.76 -8.08
CA PRO A 265 -6.12 -18.51 -9.32
C PRO A 265 -5.32 -17.92 -10.49
N THR A 266 -4.84 -18.76 -11.39
CA THR A 266 -3.91 -18.37 -12.48
C THR A 266 -4.44 -17.25 -13.38
N ALA A 267 -5.77 -17.12 -13.51
CA ALA A 267 -6.44 -16.06 -14.28
C ALA A 267 -6.31 -14.65 -13.68
N PHE A 268 -5.81 -14.52 -12.45
CA PHE A 268 -5.64 -13.23 -11.74
C PHE A 268 -4.17 -12.85 -11.52
N ARG A 269 -3.28 -13.35 -12.38
CA ARG A 269 -1.89 -12.88 -12.48
C ARG A 269 -1.85 -11.74 -13.51
N PRO A 270 -1.26 -10.58 -13.20
CA PRO A 270 -1.09 -9.50 -14.19
C PRO A 270 -0.15 -9.94 -15.31
N ALA A 271 -0.28 -9.33 -16.49
CA ALA A 271 0.69 -9.44 -17.57
C ALA A 271 2.00 -8.72 -17.20
N ASP A 272 3.11 -9.18 -17.77
CA ASP A 272 4.49 -8.86 -17.35
C ASP A 272 4.95 -7.42 -17.68
N ASP A 273 4.06 -6.57 -18.19
CA ASP A 273 4.31 -5.17 -18.58
C ASP A 273 3.39 -4.12 -17.93
N GLY A 274 2.42 -4.54 -17.11
CA GLY A 274 1.50 -3.63 -16.40
C GLY A 274 2.06 -3.01 -15.10
N TRP A 275 1.24 -2.21 -14.40
CA TRP A 275 1.55 -1.63 -13.07
C TRP A 275 1.83 -2.67 -11.95
N GLY A 276 1.70 -3.97 -12.24
CA GLY A 276 2.17 -5.08 -11.40
C GLY A 276 2.84 -6.20 -12.21
N GLY A 277 3.28 -5.89 -13.43
CA GLY A 277 3.95 -6.78 -14.38
C GLY A 277 5.46 -6.77 -14.24
N ASP A 278 6.04 -5.59 -13.99
CA ASP A 278 7.45 -5.40 -13.65
C ASP A 278 7.90 -6.47 -12.64
N GLU A 279 8.92 -7.28 -12.97
CA GLU A 279 9.26 -8.49 -12.19
C GLU A 279 9.56 -8.16 -10.72
N ALA A 280 10.04 -6.94 -10.44
CA ALA A 280 10.28 -6.37 -9.11
C ALA A 280 9.03 -6.32 -8.20
N HIS A 281 7.82 -6.26 -8.76
CA HIS A 281 6.55 -6.16 -8.03
C HIS A 281 5.82 -7.51 -7.89
N THR A 282 6.30 -8.58 -8.55
CA THR A 282 5.56 -9.84 -8.66
C THR A 282 5.71 -10.80 -7.45
N ALA A 283 6.87 -10.80 -6.78
CA ALA A 283 7.07 -11.60 -5.55
C ALA A 283 6.48 -10.90 -4.32
N LEU A 284 6.59 -9.57 -4.27
CA LEU A 284 6.21 -8.70 -3.15
C LEU A 284 4.70 -8.45 -3.00
N ALA A 285 3.87 -9.41 -3.42
CA ALA A 285 2.46 -9.50 -3.09
C ALA A 285 2.08 -10.85 -2.45
N GLN A 286 3.06 -11.75 -2.25
CA GLN A 286 2.72 -13.17 -2.17
C GLN A 286 1.92 -13.60 -0.97
N ASP A 287 2.20 -13.13 0.25
CA ASP A 287 1.23 -13.17 1.42
C ASP A 287 1.25 -11.58 1.68
N ARG A 288 0.20 -10.82 1.25
CA ARG A 288 0.03 -9.34 1.35
C ARG A 288 -1.42 -8.80 1.37
N PRO A 289 -2.32 -8.89 0.38
CA PRO A 289 -2.24 -8.06 -0.80
C PRO A 289 -2.34 -6.57 -0.36
N VAL A 290 -1.97 -5.63 -1.19
CA VAL A 290 -2.15 -5.68 -2.63
C VAL A 290 -0.96 -4.97 -3.28
N VAL A 291 -0.75 -5.19 -4.58
CA VAL A 291 -0.47 -4.04 -5.46
C VAL A 291 -1.62 -3.09 -5.17
N PRO A 292 -1.43 -1.98 -4.43
CA PRO A 292 -2.44 -1.37 -3.54
C PRO A 292 -3.82 -1.38 -4.18
N LEU A 293 -4.87 -1.74 -3.41
CA LEU A 293 -6.20 -2.03 -3.97
C LEU A 293 -6.55 -0.92 -4.95
N PHE A 294 -6.43 0.32 -4.46
CA PHE A 294 -6.19 1.55 -5.21
C PHE A 294 -4.92 1.50 -6.09
N GLY A 295 -5.09 1.28 -7.40
CA GLY A 295 -4.01 1.06 -8.36
C GLY A 295 -3.90 -0.37 -8.89
N SER A 296 -4.69 -1.30 -8.32
CA SER A 296 -4.89 -2.65 -8.87
C SER A 296 -6.03 -2.68 -9.89
N PRO A 297 -6.18 -3.77 -10.68
CA PRO A 297 -7.37 -4.00 -11.50
C PRO A 297 -8.70 -4.09 -10.72
N TYR A 298 -8.67 -4.19 -9.38
CA TYR A 298 -9.84 -4.30 -8.52
C TYR A 298 -10.26 -2.99 -7.84
N PHE A 299 -9.43 -1.96 -7.87
CA PHE A 299 -9.82 -0.56 -7.61
C PHE A 299 -8.84 0.34 -8.38
N PRO A 300 -9.02 0.50 -9.70
CA PRO A 300 -8.08 1.22 -10.55
C PRO A 300 -7.78 2.64 -10.03
N SER A 301 -6.55 3.14 -10.21
CA SER A 301 -6.11 4.45 -9.70
C SER A 301 -6.62 5.64 -10.54
N ARG A 302 -7.88 5.59 -10.96
CA ARG A 302 -8.59 6.59 -11.76
C ARG A 302 -9.72 7.22 -10.93
N LEU A 303 -9.80 8.55 -10.96
CA LEU A 303 -10.83 9.30 -10.23
C LEU A 303 -11.95 9.70 -11.19
N TRP A 304 -13.18 9.37 -10.83
CA TRP A 304 -14.35 9.83 -11.57
C TRP A 304 -14.89 11.13 -10.98
N LEU A 305 -15.09 12.14 -11.83
CA LEU A 305 -15.51 13.48 -11.44
C LEU A 305 -16.81 13.87 -12.15
N TYR A 306 -17.93 13.82 -11.44
CA TYR A 306 -19.24 14.29 -11.92
C TYR A 306 -19.31 15.82 -11.85
N THR A 307 -19.01 16.47 -12.97
CA THR A 307 -19.07 17.93 -13.11
C THR A 307 -20.46 18.50 -12.83
N ASN A 308 -21.51 17.78 -13.24
CA ASN A 308 -22.91 18.17 -13.10
C ASN A 308 -23.87 16.98 -13.34
N PHE A 309 -25.17 17.14 -13.05
CA PHE A 309 -26.23 16.13 -13.32
C PHE A 309 -27.28 16.59 -14.37
N HIS A 310 -27.07 17.74 -15.02
CA HIS A 310 -28.00 18.28 -16.00
C HIS A 310 -27.60 17.80 -17.40
N CYS A 311 -28.54 17.22 -18.15
CA CYS A 311 -28.27 16.71 -19.50
C CYS A 311 -29.20 17.36 -20.53
N ASN A 312 -28.73 17.50 -21.77
CA ASN A 312 -29.60 17.87 -22.90
C ASN A 312 -30.37 16.68 -23.51
N LEU A 313 -30.22 15.48 -22.93
CA LEU A 313 -30.95 14.25 -23.25
C LEU A 313 -31.66 13.73 -21.99
N ALA A 314 -32.68 12.91 -22.17
CA ALA A 314 -33.38 12.21 -21.09
C ALA A 314 -33.43 10.72 -21.42
N CYS A 315 -32.27 10.06 -21.40
CA CYS A 315 -32.16 8.65 -21.80
C CYS A 315 -32.86 7.76 -20.79
N ASP A 316 -33.70 6.84 -21.28
CA ASP A 316 -34.45 5.88 -20.47
C ASP A 316 -33.54 4.97 -19.61
N TYR A 317 -32.33 4.66 -20.05
CA TYR A 317 -31.35 3.86 -19.28
C TYR A 317 -30.41 4.67 -18.37
N CYS A 318 -30.61 5.98 -18.17
CA CYS A 318 -29.59 6.82 -17.54
C CYS A 318 -29.27 6.41 -16.08
N ALA A 319 -28.10 5.78 -15.87
CA ALA A 319 -27.66 5.16 -14.60
C ALA A 319 -27.46 6.10 -13.39
N VAL A 320 -27.64 7.41 -13.57
CA VAL A 320 -27.58 8.46 -12.53
C VAL A 320 -28.70 9.51 -12.67
N ALA A 321 -29.84 9.13 -13.29
CA ALA A 321 -31.05 9.94 -13.42
C ALA A 321 -30.87 11.36 -14.03
N SER A 322 -29.78 11.59 -14.76
CA SER A 322 -29.46 12.88 -15.37
C SER A 322 -30.40 13.20 -16.54
N SER A 323 -30.90 14.43 -16.58
CA SER A 323 -31.96 14.85 -17.50
C SER A 323 -32.02 16.39 -17.62
N PRO A 324 -32.83 16.97 -18.54
CA PRO A 324 -33.04 18.40 -18.60
C PRO A 324 -33.80 18.95 -17.37
N SER A 325 -34.49 18.06 -16.65
CA SER A 325 -35.26 18.32 -15.43
C SER A 325 -34.52 17.97 -14.13
N ALA A 326 -33.29 17.46 -14.21
CA ALA A 326 -32.50 17.11 -13.03
C ALA A 326 -32.18 18.35 -12.18
N ALA A 327 -32.16 18.17 -10.85
CA ALA A 327 -31.85 19.25 -9.91
C ALA A 327 -30.44 19.83 -10.18
N PRO A 328 -30.25 21.17 -10.05
CA PRO A 328 -28.99 21.84 -10.37
C PRO A 328 -27.90 21.51 -9.35
N ARG A 329 -27.22 20.40 -9.58
CA ARG A 329 -26.02 19.93 -8.88
C ARG A 329 -24.83 20.09 -9.81
N THR A 330 -23.79 20.79 -9.36
CA THR A 330 -22.63 21.16 -10.20
C THR A 330 -21.41 21.43 -9.30
N LEU A 331 -20.25 20.85 -9.64
CA LEU A 331 -18.99 21.17 -8.97
C LEU A 331 -18.51 22.56 -9.41
N SER A 332 -18.06 23.40 -8.48
CA SER A 332 -17.47 24.69 -8.83
C SER A 332 -16.08 24.51 -9.45
N ALA A 333 -15.63 25.48 -10.25
CA ALA A 333 -14.30 25.42 -10.87
C ALA A 333 -13.15 25.36 -9.84
N ASP A 334 -13.32 25.96 -8.65
CA ASP A 334 -12.35 25.87 -7.56
C ASP A 334 -12.38 24.52 -6.85
N ALA A 335 -13.56 23.94 -6.61
CA ALA A 335 -13.70 22.60 -6.05
C ALA A 335 -13.11 21.55 -7.00
N PHE A 336 -13.34 21.68 -8.31
CA PHE A 336 -12.76 20.80 -9.32
C PHE A 336 -11.22 20.90 -9.35
N ARG A 337 -10.65 22.11 -9.31
CA ARG A 337 -9.18 22.28 -9.21
C ARG A 337 -8.61 21.62 -7.96
N ALA A 338 -9.21 21.89 -6.79
CA ALA A 338 -8.77 21.30 -5.53
C ALA A 338 -8.83 19.76 -5.55
N LEU A 339 -9.88 19.17 -6.13
CA LEU A 339 -10.00 17.72 -6.30
C LEU A 339 -8.96 17.14 -7.27
N VAL A 340 -8.57 17.86 -8.33
CA VAL A 340 -7.48 17.44 -9.23
C VAL A 340 -6.14 17.45 -8.51
N ASP A 341 -5.84 18.50 -7.73
CA ASP A 341 -4.58 18.60 -7.00
C ASP A 341 -4.51 17.59 -5.84
N GLU A 342 -5.64 17.33 -5.16
CA GLU A 342 -5.76 16.26 -4.18
C GLU A 342 -5.61 14.88 -4.85
N ALA A 343 -6.16 14.66 -6.05
CA ALA A 343 -6.00 13.40 -6.79
C ALA A 343 -4.54 13.12 -7.14
N VAL A 344 -3.79 14.15 -7.58
CA VAL A 344 -2.34 14.04 -7.82
C VAL A 344 -1.61 13.69 -6.53
N ALA A 345 -1.90 14.39 -5.42
CA ALA A 345 -1.27 14.13 -4.12
C ALA A 345 -1.61 12.73 -3.58
N ALA A 346 -2.83 12.24 -3.84
CA ALA A 346 -3.33 10.93 -3.43
C ALA A 346 -2.91 9.78 -4.37
N GLY A 347 -2.10 10.05 -5.41
CA GLY A 347 -1.53 9.02 -6.30
C GLY A 347 -2.48 8.50 -7.37
N PHE A 348 -3.50 9.26 -7.76
CA PHE A 348 -4.30 8.95 -8.95
C PHE A 348 -3.48 9.16 -10.22
N THR A 349 -3.70 8.29 -11.22
CA THR A 349 -2.93 8.25 -12.47
C THR A 349 -3.74 8.70 -13.69
N GLU A 350 -5.07 8.76 -13.57
CA GLU A 350 -6.00 9.11 -14.65
C GLU A 350 -7.28 9.74 -14.07
N LEU A 351 -7.94 10.60 -14.84
CA LEU A 351 -9.17 11.31 -14.46
C LEU A 351 -10.29 11.03 -15.48
N TYR A 352 -11.47 10.64 -15.01
CA TYR A 352 -12.68 10.49 -15.83
C TYR A 352 -13.67 11.61 -15.52
N VAL A 353 -13.71 12.61 -16.39
CA VAL A 353 -14.58 13.79 -16.29
C VAL A 353 -15.91 13.49 -16.95
N THR A 354 -16.98 13.41 -16.15
CA THR A 354 -18.32 13.02 -16.60
C THR A 354 -19.40 13.93 -16.00
N GLY A 355 -20.66 13.60 -16.23
CA GLY A 355 -21.81 14.36 -15.78
C GLY A 355 -23.10 13.92 -16.47
N GLY A 356 -24.16 14.71 -16.35
CA GLY A 356 -25.32 14.63 -17.24
C GLY A 356 -24.90 14.95 -18.68
N GLU A 357 -24.31 16.13 -18.88
CA GLU A 357 -23.47 16.44 -20.04
C GLU A 357 -22.38 17.44 -19.62
N PRO A 358 -21.08 17.07 -19.60
CA PRO A 358 -20.01 17.97 -19.17
C PRO A 358 -19.94 19.27 -19.97
N PHE A 359 -20.29 19.27 -21.27
CA PHE A 359 -20.26 20.48 -22.06
C PHE A 359 -21.40 21.48 -21.74
N LEU A 360 -22.33 21.15 -20.84
CA LEU A 360 -23.24 22.13 -20.23
C LEU A 360 -22.59 22.90 -19.06
N HIS A 361 -21.49 22.42 -18.48
CA HIS A 361 -20.71 23.18 -17.51
C HIS A 361 -20.04 24.40 -18.19
N PRO A 362 -20.16 25.63 -17.65
CA PRO A 362 -19.69 26.84 -18.33
C PRO A 362 -18.18 26.83 -18.59
N ASP A 363 -17.38 26.41 -17.61
CA ASP A 363 -15.91 26.47 -17.65
C ASP A 363 -15.25 25.17 -18.12
N ILE A 364 -16.02 24.23 -18.72
CA ILE A 364 -15.56 22.85 -19.00
C ILE A 364 -14.19 22.78 -19.70
N THR A 365 -13.94 23.61 -20.70
CA THR A 365 -12.67 23.64 -21.44
C THR A 365 -11.49 24.05 -20.56
N THR A 366 -11.71 24.98 -19.62
CA THR A 366 -10.72 25.41 -18.61
C THR A 366 -10.48 24.32 -17.57
N LEU A 367 -11.51 23.55 -17.20
CA LEU A 367 -11.36 22.41 -16.29
C LEU A 367 -10.56 21.27 -16.94
N LEU A 368 -10.81 20.99 -18.23
CA LEU A 368 -10.06 20.00 -19.01
C LEU A 368 -8.61 20.45 -19.28
N ASP A 369 -8.34 21.74 -19.47
CA ASP A 369 -6.97 22.26 -19.57
C ASP A 369 -6.17 21.99 -18.28
N TYR A 370 -6.79 22.27 -17.13
CA TYR A 370 -6.19 22.04 -15.82
C TYR A 370 -5.95 20.54 -15.55
N ALA A 371 -6.99 19.72 -15.75
CA ALA A 371 -6.92 18.27 -15.54
C ALA A 371 -5.86 17.62 -16.45
N SER A 372 -5.89 17.89 -17.76
CA SER A 372 -5.00 17.27 -18.75
C SER A 372 -3.56 17.78 -18.72
N ALA A 373 -3.29 18.91 -18.05
CA ALA A 373 -1.93 19.32 -17.71
C ALA A 373 -1.32 18.42 -16.61
N GLN A 374 -2.10 18.13 -15.57
CA GLN A 374 -1.70 17.29 -14.43
C GLN A 374 -1.66 15.80 -14.83
N LEU A 375 -2.81 15.21 -15.17
CA LEU A 375 -3.02 13.78 -15.37
C LEU A 375 -3.66 13.46 -16.74
N PRO A 376 -3.40 12.27 -17.32
CA PRO A 376 -4.26 11.69 -18.35
C PRO A 376 -5.75 11.85 -18.01
N THR A 377 -6.51 12.46 -18.91
CA THR A 377 -7.90 12.83 -18.67
C THR A 377 -8.79 12.30 -19.79
N VAL A 378 -9.84 11.56 -19.44
CA VAL A 378 -10.94 11.16 -20.33
C VAL A 378 -12.13 12.08 -20.04
N VAL A 379 -12.75 12.65 -21.07
CA VAL A 379 -14.04 13.37 -20.93
C VAL A 379 -15.15 12.61 -21.65
N MET A 380 -16.23 12.31 -20.94
CA MET A 380 -17.40 11.59 -21.48
C MET A 380 -18.51 12.57 -21.87
N THR A 381 -18.87 12.62 -23.15
CA THR A 381 -19.87 13.56 -23.70
C THR A 381 -20.73 12.91 -24.77
N ASN A 382 -21.98 13.35 -24.92
CA ASN A 382 -22.81 12.98 -26.07
C ASN A 382 -22.30 13.58 -27.41
N ALA A 383 -21.29 14.46 -27.38
CA ALA A 383 -20.70 15.15 -28.53
C ALA A 383 -21.67 16.06 -29.34
N MET A 384 -22.94 16.14 -28.96
CA MET A 384 -23.99 16.91 -29.67
C MET A 384 -23.88 18.43 -29.47
N LEU A 385 -22.92 18.90 -28.64
CA LEU A 385 -22.74 20.29 -28.23
C LEU A 385 -21.43 20.93 -28.72
N LEU A 386 -20.57 20.18 -29.42
CA LEU A 386 -19.20 20.59 -29.77
C LEU A 386 -19.19 21.59 -30.95
N ARG A 387 -19.61 22.84 -30.69
CA ARG A 387 -19.75 23.92 -31.68
C ARG A 387 -19.50 25.29 -31.03
N GLY A 388 -18.96 26.26 -31.81
CA GLY A 388 -18.57 27.59 -31.31
C GLY A 388 -17.59 27.48 -30.14
N ARG A 389 -17.75 28.29 -29.09
CA ARG A 389 -16.83 28.35 -27.90
C ARG A 389 -16.39 27.01 -27.30
N ARG A 390 -17.13 25.92 -27.51
CA ARG A 390 -16.78 24.55 -27.06
C ARG A 390 -15.83 23.84 -28.04
N ALA A 391 -16.04 24.04 -29.33
CA ALA A 391 -15.11 23.63 -30.39
C ALA A 391 -13.83 24.46 -30.31
N ASP A 392 -13.95 25.79 -30.23
CA ASP A 392 -12.82 26.72 -30.12
C ASP A 392 -11.92 26.39 -28.90
N GLY A 393 -12.54 25.99 -27.77
CA GLY A 393 -11.81 25.56 -26.59
C GLY A 393 -11.27 24.12 -26.66
N LEU A 394 -11.89 23.21 -27.43
CA LEU A 394 -11.33 21.88 -27.71
C LEU A 394 -10.12 21.95 -28.64
N ASP A 395 -10.12 22.86 -29.61
CA ASP A 395 -8.97 23.13 -30.48
C ASP A 395 -7.73 23.54 -29.65
N THR A 396 -7.92 24.39 -28.63
CA THR A 396 -6.83 24.73 -27.68
C THR A 396 -6.35 23.57 -26.79
N LEU A 397 -7.08 22.45 -26.78
CA LEU A 397 -6.73 21.23 -26.05
C LEU A 397 -6.14 20.12 -26.96
N ALA A 398 -6.04 20.36 -28.28
CA ALA A 398 -5.37 19.45 -29.19
C ALA A 398 -3.90 19.22 -28.77
N GLY A 399 -3.49 17.96 -28.70
CA GLY A 399 -2.14 17.56 -28.23
C GLY A 399 -1.93 17.60 -26.71
N ARG A 400 -2.95 17.90 -25.89
CA ARG A 400 -2.93 17.65 -24.43
C ARG A 400 -3.09 16.15 -24.13
N LYS A 401 -2.94 15.76 -22.86
CA LYS A 401 -3.24 14.38 -22.37
C LYS A 401 -4.77 14.13 -22.26
N LEU A 402 -5.54 14.55 -23.26
CA LEU A 402 -7.01 14.53 -23.26
C LEU A 402 -7.52 13.48 -24.27
N THR A 403 -8.34 12.55 -23.79
CA THR A 403 -9.15 11.65 -24.63
C THR A 403 -10.60 12.10 -24.56
N VAL A 404 -11.27 12.24 -25.71
CA VAL A 404 -12.72 12.41 -25.74
C VAL A 404 -13.37 11.04 -25.91
N GLN A 405 -14.34 10.72 -25.07
CA GLN A 405 -15.18 9.54 -25.19
C GLN A 405 -16.63 9.98 -25.45
N THR A 406 -17.26 9.38 -26.45
CA THR A 406 -18.67 9.56 -26.77
C THR A 406 -19.39 8.23 -26.88
N SER A 407 -20.66 8.22 -27.31
CA SER A 407 -21.45 7.00 -27.39
C SER A 407 -22.34 6.94 -28.61
N LEU A 408 -22.38 5.78 -29.28
CA LEU A 408 -23.09 5.55 -30.54
C LEU A 408 -23.82 4.20 -30.50
N ASP A 409 -24.99 4.17 -29.84
CA ASP A 409 -25.77 2.95 -29.58
C ASP A 409 -26.48 2.33 -30.82
N GLY A 410 -26.01 2.61 -32.03
CA GLY A 410 -26.62 2.13 -33.27
C GLY A 410 -25.94 2.69 -34.52
N ALA A 411 -25.84 1.85 -35.55
CA ALA A 411 -25.33 2.23 -36.87
C ALA A 411 -26.34 3.10 -37.63
N THR A 412 -27.60 3.10 -37.22
CA THR A 412 -28.67 3.94 -37.79
C THR A 412 -29.29 4.88 -36.75
N ALA A 413 -29.86 5.98 -37.24
CA ALA A 413 -30.63 6.90 -36.41
C ALA A 413 -31.84 6.25 -35.74
N HIS A 414 -32.46 5.23 -36.36
CA HIS A 414 -33.61 4.55 -35.76
C HIS A 414 -33.25 3.88 -34.42
N THR A 415 -32.11 3.19 -34.41
CA THR A 415 -31.65 2.36 -33.28
C THR A 415 -31.03 3.21 -32.17
N HIS A 416 -30.26 4.24 -32.53
CA HIS A 416 -29.64 5.16 -31.58
C HIS A 416 -30.63 6.18 -30.98
N ASP A 417 -31.51 6.78 -31.80
CA ASP A 417 -32.48 7.78 -31.32
C ASP A 417 -33.58 7.15 -30.44
N LEU A 418 -33.74 5.81 -30.47
CA LEU A 418 -34.76 5.07 -29.70
C LEU A 418 -34.72 5.42 -28.21
N HIS A 419 -33.52 5.37 -27.63
CA HIS A 419 -33.27 5.62 -26.20
C HIS A 419 -32.80 7.06 -25.93
N ARG A 420 -32.01 7.64 -26.85
CA ARG A 420 -31.41 8.98 -26.69
C ARG A 420 -32.29 10.13 -27.16
N GLY A 421 -33.33 9.85 -27.93
CA GLY A 421 -34.29 10.81 -28.47
C GLY A 421 -33.98 11.29 -29.90
N PRO A 422 -34.99 11.81 -30.63
CA PRO A 422 -34.88 12.08 -32.07
C PRO A 422 -33.79 13.08 -32.46
N GLY A 423 -33.03 12.75 -33.51
CA GLY A 423 -31.95 13.56 -34.05
C GLY A 423 -30.68 13.55 -33.18
N SER A 424 -30.53 12.61 -32.25
CA SER A 424 -29.30 12.47 -31.47
C SER A 424 -28.20 11.85 -32.34
N TRP A 425 -28.48 10.78 -33.09
CA TRP A 425 -27.51 10.08 -33.93
C TRP A 425 -26.76 10.99 -34.89
N GLN A 426 -27.47 11.84 -35.63
CA GLN A 426 -26.85 12.76 -36.59
C GLN A 426 -25.94 13.77 -35.86
N ARG A 427 -26.36 14.27 -34.69
CA ARG A 427 -25.58 15.25 -33.92
C ARG A 427 -24.35 14.61 -33.25
N THR A 428 -24.46 13.36 -32.81
CA THR A 428 -23.34 12.53 -32.34
C THR A 428 -22.35 12.29 -33.50
N MET A 429 -22.82 11.89 -34.67
CA MET A 429 -22.01 11.65 -35.87
C MET A 429 -21.36 12.92 -36.43
N ASP A 430 -22.03 14.07 -36.34
CA ASP A 430 -21.42 15.39 -36.63
C ASP A 430 -20.27 15.68 -35.63
N GLY A 431 -20.49 15.40 -34.34
CA GLY A 431 -19.50 15.58 -33.28
C GLY A 431 -18.28 14.67 -33.42
N ILE A 432 -18.47 13.39 -33.77
CA ILE A 432 -17.38 12.43 -34.04
C ILE A 432 -16.50 12.92 -35.19
N ARG A 433 -17.10 13.35 -36.32
CA ARG A 433 -16.34 13.90 -37.46
C ARG A 433 -15.56 15.14 -37.05
N HIS A 434 -16.20 16.07 -36.35
CA HIS A 434 -15.53 17.29 -35.91
C HIS A 434 -14.36 17.04 -34.94
N LEU A 435 -14.48 16.04 -34.06
CA LEU A 435 -13.38 15.61 -33.18
C LEU A 435 -12.21 15.01 -33.97
N ILE A 436 -12.48 14.26 -35.04
CA ILE A 436 -11.46 13.75 -35.98
C ILE A 436 -10.80 14.92 -36.73
N ASP A 437 -11.57 15.89 -37.22
CA ASP A 437 -11.07 17.10 -37.90
C ASP A 437 -10.14 17.95 -37.00
N LEU A 438 -10.40 17.97 -35.67
CA LEU A 438 -9.55 18.62 -34.65
C LEU A 438 -8.32 17.80 -34.23
N GLY A 439 -8.12 16.59 -34.79
CA GLY A 439 -7.02 15.71 -34.37
C GLY A 439 -7.21 15.08 -32.98
N LEU A 440 -8.44 15.02 -32.48
CA LEU A 440 -8.84 14.41 -31.22
C LEU A 440 -9.78 13.20 -31.47
N PRO A 441 -9.34 12.14 -32.18
CA PRO A 441 -10.19 11.01 -32.55
C PRO A 441 -10.83 10.37 -31.30
N PRO A 442 -12.17 10.27 -31.23
CA PRO A 442 -12.83 9.86 -30.00
C PRO A 442 -12.83 8.35 -29.81
N ARG A 443 -12.84 7.92 -28.54
CA ARG A 443 -13.37 6.60 -28.17
C ARG A 443 -14.90 6.64 -28.24
N VAL A 444 -15.52 5.56 -28.68
CA VAL A 444 -16.97 5.45 -28.86
C VAL A 444 -17.46 4.21 -28.09
N ALA A 445 -18.38 4.42 -27.16
CA ALA A 445 -19.06 3.35 -26.44
C ALA A 445 -20.44 3.05 -27.05
N LEU A 446 -20.88 1.80 -27.02
CA LEU A 446 -22.27 1.41 -27.26
C LEU A 446 -22.84 0.79 -25.98
N THR A 447 -23.97 1.32 -25.50
CA THR A 447 -24.78 0.63 -24.47
C THR A 447 -25.59 -0.46 -25.16
N GLU A 448 -25.31 -1.71 -24.84
CA GLU A 448 -25.93 -2.89 -25.44
C GLU A 448 -27.33 -3.13 -24.85
N THR A 449 -28.31 -3.14 -25.75
CA THR A 449 -29.71 -3.47 -25.50
C THR A 449 -30.12 -4.64 -26.40
N ARG A 450 -31.33 -5.19 -26.21
CA ARG A 450 -31.84 -6.29 -27.06
C ARG A 450 -32.09 -5.83 -28.48
N GLU A 451 -32.30 -4.54 -28.64
CA GLU A 451 -32.65 -3.83 -29.86
C GLU A 451 -31.42 -3.54 -30.72
N ASN A 452 -30.24 -3.31 -30.11
CA ASN A 452 -29.02 -2.91 -30.84
C ASN A 452 -27.85 -3.92 -30.83
N THR A 453 -27.90 -5.01 -30.03
CA THR A 453 -26.84 -6.04 -30.00
C THR A 453 -26.49 -6.58 -31.40
N GLY A 454 -27.49 -6.74 -32.28
CA GLY A 454 -27.29 -7.15 -33.67
C GLY A 454 -26.61 -6.11 -34.58
N GLU A 455 -26.55 -4.84 -34.18
CA GLU A 455 -25.88 -3.76 -34.93
C GLU A 455 -24.41 -3.56 -34.52
N ILE A 456 -23.91 -4.22 -33.47
CA ILE A 456 -22.51 -4.07 -33.00
C ILE A 456 -21.46 -4.19 -34.14
N PRO A 457 -21.55 -5.16 -35.08
CA PRO A 457 -20.62 -5.24 -36.21
C PRO A 457 -20.79 -4.10 -37.23
N ALA A 458 -22.01 -3.56 -37.37
CA ALA A 458 -22.29 -2.44 -38.27
C ALA A 458 -21.80 -1.11 -37.69
N VAL A 459 -21.88 -0.92 -36.36
CA VAL A 459 -21.27 0.22 -35.66
C VAL A 459 -19.75 0.17 -35.80
N ALA A 460 -19.12 -1.00 -35.58
CA ALA A 460 -17.69 -1.17 -35.78
C ALA A 460 -17.24 -0.84 -37.22
N ALA A 461 -18.01 -1.27 -38.23
CA ALA A 461 -17.74 -0.93 -39.63
C ALA A 461 -17.88 0.58 -39.91
N LEU A 462 -18.93 1.23 -39.40
CA LEU A 462 -19.16 2.67 -39.55
C LEU A 462 -18.05 3.51 -38.90
N LEU A 463 -17.50 3.06 -37.77
CA LEU A 463 -16.36 3.71 -37.11
C LEU A 463 -15.05 3.51 -37.90
N ALA A 464 -14.85 2.31 -38.47
CA ALA A 464 -13.70 2.03 -39.35
C ALA A 464 -13.73 2.86 -40.66
N GLU A 465 -14.92 3.11 -41.23
CA GLU A 465 -15.09 4.04 -42.37
C GLU A 465 -14.71 5.49 -42.04
N LEU A 466 -14.79 5.89 -40.77
CA LEU A 466 -14.31 7.18 -40.26
C LEU A 466 -12.82 7.17 -39.87
N GLY A 467 -12.12 6.05 -40.07
CA GLY A 467 -10.70 5.90 -39.74
C GLY A 467 -10.41 5.57 -38.26
N LEU A 468 -11.43 5.28 -37.45
CA LEU A 468 -11.26 4.87 -36.05
C LEU A 468 -10.97 3.35 -35.99
N SER A 469 -9.91 2.96 -35.28
CA SER A 469 -9.56 1.54 -35.11
C SER A 469 -10.51 0.82 -34.15
N ALA A 470 -10.44 -0.51 -34.09
CA ALA A 470 -11.21 -1.31 -33.14
C ALA A 470 -10.95 -0.88 -31.67
N ASP A 471 -9.74 -0.41 -31.36
CA ASP A 471 -9.34 0.09 -30.03
C ASP A 471 -10.07 1.38 -29.61
N HIS A 472 -10.77 2.02 -30.56
CA HIS A 472 -11.65 3.17 -30.31
C HIS A 472 -13.10 2.76 -30.08
N PHE A 473 -13.47 1.47 -30.14
CA PHE A 473 -14.85 1.02 -29.98
C PHE A 473 -15.03 0.06 -28.80
N ALA A 474 -15.90 0.44 -27.85
CA ALA A 474 -16.21 -0.34 -26.66
C ALA A 474 -17.71 -0.68 -26.60
N VAL A 475 -18.05 -1.88 -26.12
CA VAL A 475 -19.43 -2.28 -25.82
C VAL A 475 -19.62 -2.36 -24.30
N ARG A 476 -20.77 -1.91 -23.81
CA ARG A 476 -21.15 -1.88 -22.40
C ARG A 476 -22.49 -2.59 -22.21
N PRO A 477 -22.68 -3.42 -21.17
CA PRO A 477 -24.02 -3.88 -20.84
C PRO A 477 -24.89 -2.70 -20.42
N LEU A 478 -26.18 -2.74 -20.78
CA LEU A 478 -27.22 -2.00 -20.07
C LEU A 478 -27.16 -2.35 -18.57
N LEU A 479 -27.15 -1.34 -17.69
CA LEU A 479 -27.08 -1.51 -16.23
C LEU A 479 -28.44 -1.24 -15.61
N HIS A 480 -28.89 -2.10 -14.70
CA HIS A 480 -30.15 -1.94 -13.95
C HIS A 480 -29.99 -0.90 -12.82
N ARG A 481 -29.83 0.38 -13.19
CA ARG A 481 -29.59 1.52 -12.30
C ARG A 481 -30.21 2.81 -12.86
N GLY A 482 -30.48 3.78 -11.98
CA GLY A 482 -30.95 5.11 -12.36
C GLY A 482 -32.38 5.08 -12.92
N PHE A 483 -32.55 5.32 -14.21
CA PHE A 483 -33.83 5.20 -14.91
C PHE A 483 -34.08 3.83 -15.55
N ALA A 484 -33.05 2.99 -15.72
CA ALA A 484 -33.20 1.66 -16.30
C ALA A 484 -33.97 0.72 -15.35
N ASP A 485 -34.99 0.03 -15.86
CA ASP A 485 -35.78 -1.01 -15.15
C ASP A 485 -35.32 -2.44 -15.46
N THR A 486 -34.28 -2.56 -16.29
CA THR A 486 -33.74 -3.80 -16.84
C THR A 486 -32.24 -3.62 -17.11
N GLY A 487 -31.51 -4.74 -17.18
CA GLY A 487 -30.07 -4.74 -17.44
C GLY A 487 -29.30 -5.71 -16.53
N VAL A 488 -28.00 -5.51 -16.44
CA VAL A 488 -27.11 -6.15 -15.47
C VAL A 488 -27.17 -5.36 -14.15
N GLU A 489 -27.48 -6.05 -13.05
CA GLU A 489 -27.32 -5.47 -11.72
C GLU A 489 -25.83 -5.40 -11.36
N ILE A 490 -25.45 -4.29 -10.73
CA ILE A 490 -24.11 -4.02 -10.22
C ILE A 490 -24.20 -3.64 -8.74
N GLY A 491 -23.29 -4.19 -7.95
CA GLY A 491 -23.22 -4.06 -6.50
C GLY A 491 -21.84 -4.50 -5.99
N GLU A 492 -21.70 -4.56 -4.67
CA GLU A 492 -20.43 -4.87 -3.99
C GLU A 492 -19.85 -6.25 -4.37
N ASP A 493 -20.68 -7.18 -4.83
CA ASP A 493 -20.32 -8.54 -5.25
C ASP A 493 -20.05 -8.68 -6.77
N SER A 494 -20.36 -7.64 -7.54
CA SER A 494 -20.60 -7.71 -8.98
C SER A 494 -20.03 -6.52 -9.76
N SER A 495 -19.21 -5.69 -9.12
CA SER A 495 -18.40 -4.66 -9.78
C SER A 495 -17.11 -4.39 -9.01
N ILE A 496 -16.11 -3.86 -9.72
CA ILE A 496 -14.94 -3.24 -9.09
C ILE A 496 -15.28 -1.80 -8.71
N PRO A 497 -14.88 -1.30 -7.54
CA PRO A 497 -15.04 0.11 -7.21
C PRO A 497 -14.13 1.00 -8.06
N GLU A 498 -14.68 2.13 -8.48
CA GLU A 498 -13.99 3.23 -9.14
C GLU A 498 -14.41 4.52 -8.41
N LEU A 499 -13.55 5.03 -7.51
CA LEU A 499 -13.91 6.13 -6.61
C LEU A 499 -14.43 7.33 -7.41
N THR A 500 -15.63 7.77 -7.04
CA THR A 500 -16.37 8.80 -7.76
C THR A 500 -16.72 9.96 -6.84
N VAL A 501 -16.42 11.18 -7.29
CA VAL A 501 -16.78 12.43 -6.61
C VAL A 501 -17.94 13.09 -7.36
N THR A 502 -18.97 13.48 -6.61
CA THR A 502 -20.10 14.27 -7.10
C THR A 502 -20.24 15.56 -6.30
N ALA A 503 -21.18 16.42 -6.67
CA ALA A 503 -21.52 17.60 -5.87
C ALA A 503 -22.14 17.24 -4.49
N ASP A 504 -22.63 16.00 -4.32
CA ASP A 504 -23.30 15.54 -3.09
C ASP A 504 -22.36 14.74 -2.17
N GLY A 505 -21.40 14.00 -2.75
CA GLY A 505 -20.44 13.20 -1.97
C GLY A 505 -19.58 12.23 -2.77
N LEU A 506 -18.83 11.42 -2.02
CA LEU A 506 -18.04 10.30 -2.51
C LEU A 506 -18.93 9.07 -2.69
N HIS A 507 -18.77 8.39 -3.82
CA HIS A 507 -19.46 7.17 -4.20
C HIS A 507 -18.44 6.12 -4.63
N TRP A 508 -18.73 4.83 -4.45
CA TRP A 508 -17.76 3.77 -4.76
C TRP A 508 -17.68 3.39 -6.24
N HIS A 509 -18.62 3.82 -7.09
CA HIS A 509 -18.64 3.55 -8.54
C HIS A 509 -19.39 4.65 -9.33
N PRO A 510 -19.03 4.94 -10.59
CA PRO A 510 -19.59 6.03 -11.37
C PRO A 510 -20.99 5.79 -11.93
N ALA A 511 -21.35 4.54 -12.26
CA ALA A 511 -22.73 4.18 -12.58
C ALA A 511 -23.46 3.87 -11.26
N GLY A 512 -24.51 4.65 -10.96
CA GLY A 512 -25.11 4.70 -9.63
C GLY A 512 -24.57 5.81 -8.71
N ALA A 513 -23.75 6.74 -9.21
CA ALA A 513 -23.29 7.91 -8.43
C ALA A 513 -24.41 8.97 -8.18
N ASP A 514 -25.56 8.56 -7.66
CA ASP A 514 -26.71 9.42 -7.36
C ASP A 514 -27.45 8.96 -6.08
N LEU A 515 -27.59 9.87 -5.11
CA LEU A 515 -28.19 9.58 -3.79
C LEU A 515 -29.67 9.17 -3.82
N VAL A 516 -30.42 9.49 -4.89
CA VAL A 516 -31.86 9.20 -4.97
C VAL A 516 -32.12 7.85 -5.59
N THR A 517 -31.38 7.51 -6.65
CA THR A 517 -31.56 6.27 -7.42
C THR A 517 -30.57 5.17 -7.07
N SER A 518 -29.53 5.43 -6.28
CA SER A 518 -28.55 4.43 -5.82
C SER A 518 -27.88 4.85 -4.50
N PRO A 519 -28.64 5.00 -3.40
CA PRO A 519 -28.09 5.37 -2.08
C PRO A 519 -27.09 4.35 -1.51
N ASP A 520 -27.10 3.11 -2.02
CA ASP A 520 -26.16 2.03 -1.73
C ASP A 520 -24.76 2.25 -2.34
N MET A 521 -24.62 3.19 -3.29
CA MET A 521 -23.34 3.57 -3.89
C MET A 521 -22.58 4.63 -3.08
N HIS A 522 -23.22 5.27 -2.09
CA HIS A 522 -22.68 6.42 -1.36
C HIS A 522 -21.79 6.01 -0.18
N LEU A 523 -20.59 6.58 -0.13
CA LEU A 523 -19.60 6.34 0.93
C LEU A 523 -19.57 7.45 1.99
N ALA A 524 -19.56 8.72 1.56
CA ALA A 524 -19.33 9.86 2.45
C ALA A 524 -19.77 11.19 1.83
N PRO A 525 -20.22 12.17 2.65
CA PRO A 525 -20.70 13.45 2.16
C PRO A 525 -19.60 14.30 1.49
N ALA A 526 -20.03 15.28 0.68
CA ALA A 526 -19.14 16.24 0.03
C ALA A 526 -18.19 16.94 1.01
N GLY A 527 -16.94 17.14 0.57
CA GLY A 527 -15.85 17.68 1.41
C GLY A 527 -15.07 16.62 2.21
N THR A 528 -15.43 15.33 2.09
CA THR A 528 -14.60 14.23 2.60
C THR A 528 -13.32 14.08 1.73
N PRO A 529 -12.11 14.05 2.33
CA PRO A 529 -10.86 13.89 1.57
C PRO A 529 -10.79 12.59 0.77
N LEU A 530 -10.12 12.61 -0.38
CA LEU A 530 -9.90 11.46 -1.26
C LEU A 530 -9.10 10.34 -0.57
N GLU A 531 -8.18 10.66 0.34
CA GLU A 531 -7.52 9.65 1.18
C GLU A 531 -8.52 8.87 2.04
N ARG A 532 -9.48 9.56 2.67
CA ARG A 532 -10.55 8.89 3.40
C ARG A 532 -11.52 8.17 2.46
N GLY A 533 -11.73 8.69 1.25
CA GLY A 533 -12.45 8.00 0.17
C GLY A 533 -11.83 6.66 -0.19
N LYS A 534 -10.52 6.60 -0.44
CA LYS A 534 -9.77 5.36 -0.70
C LYS A 534 -9.85 4.38 0.47
N GLN A 535 -9.73 4.87 1.71
CA GLN A 535 -9.91 4.04 2.91
C GLN A 535 -11.33 3.47 2.98
N LEU A 536 -12.36 4.29 2.77
CA LEU A 536 -13.76 3.85 2.80
C LEU A 536 -14.09 2.83 1.71
N VAL A 537 -13.62 3.01 0.47
CA VAL A 537 -13.73 1.98 -0.58
C VAL A 537 -13.09 0.67 -0.12
N THR A 538 -11.88 0.75 0.46
CA THR A 538 -11.11 -0.41 0.89
C THR A 538 -11.77 -1.14 2.07
N GLU A 539 -12.27 -0.40 3.06
CA GLU A 539 -13.01 -0.92 4.22
C GLU A 539 -14.32 -1.60 3.77
N HIS A 540 -15.10 -0.92 2.92
CA HIS A 540 -16.37 -1.39 2.37
C HIS A 540 -16.20 -2.69 1.60
N PHE A 541 -15.31 -2.72 0.60
CA PHE A 541 -15.08 -3.89 -0.25
C PHE A 541 -14.30 -5.03 0.43
N PHE A 542 -13.61 -4.79 1.54
CA PHE A 542 -13.08 -5.88 2.38
C PHE A 542 -14.11 -6.42 3.39
N ALA A 543 -15.05 -5.61 3.86
CA ALA A 543 -16.17 -6.07 4.67
C ALA A 543 -17.18 -6.88 3.82
N ALA A 544 -17.42 -6.46 2.57
CA ALA A 544 -18.31 -7.09 1.61
C ALA A 544 -17.81 -8.44 1.03
N ARG A 545 -16.82 -9.09 1.65
CA ARG A 545 -16.46 -10.47 1.29
C ARG A 545 -17.69 -11.35 1.43
N LEU A 546 -18.02 -12.03 0.34
CA LEU A 546 -19.19 -12.88 0.24
C LEU A 546 -19.18 -13.97 1.33
N THR A 547 -20.36 -14.49 1.69
CA THR A 547 -20.53 -15.47 2.78
C THR A 547 -19.79 -16.81 2.54
N ASP A 548 -19.26 -17.01 1.33
CA ASP A 548 -18.40 -18.13 0.92
C ASP A 548 -16.90 -17.78 0.81
N GLY A 549 -16.51 -16.52 1.07
CA GLY A 549 -15.15 -16.00 0.96
C GLY A 549 -14.73 -15.52 -0.43
N SER A 550 -15.63 -15.48 -1.42
CA SER A 550 -15.31 -15.02 -2.78
C SER A 550 -15.26 -13.49 -2.92
N LEU A 551 -14.62 -13.04 -4.00
CA LEU A 551 -14.37 -11.62 -4.34
C LEU A 551 -15.35 -11.12 -5.42
N PRO A 552 -15.50 -9.78 -5.57
CA PRO A 552 -16.42 -9.18 -6.53
C PRO A 552 -16.09 -9.58 -7.98
N ARG A 553 -17.12 -9.80 -8.79
CA ARG A 553 -16.94 -10.05 -10.23
C ARG A 553 -16.65 -8.73 -10.95
N PRO A 554 -15.61 -8.62 -11.80
CA PRO A 554 -15.34 -7.41 -12.55
C PRO A 554 -16.33 -7.24 -13.72
N VAL A 555 -17.40 -6.47 -13.50
CA VAL A 555 -18.16 -5.85 -14.60
C VAL A 555 -17.40 -4.60 -15.05
N HIS A 556 -16.79 -4.67 -16.23
CA HIS A 556 -15.94 -3.59 -16.76
C HIS A 556 -16.78 -2.45 -17.34
N CYS A 557 -17.17 -1.50 -16.49
CA CYS A 557 -17.85 -0.26 -16.89
C CYS A 557 -16.94 0.75 -17.62
N ALA A 558 -15.62 0.51 -17.69
CA ALA A 558 -14.63 1.55 -17.98
C ALA A 558 -13.43 1.14 -18.89
N ILE A 559 -13.56 0.06 -19.67
CA ILE A 559 -12.63 -0.28 -20.79
C ILE A 559 -13.31 0.05 -22.12
#